data_AF-A0A2H6GV58-F1
#
_entry.id   AF-A0A2H6GV58-F1
#
_cell.length_a   1.000
_cell.length_b   1.000
_cell.length_c   1.000
_cell.angle_alpha   90.00
_cell.angle_beta   90.00
_cell.angle_gamma   90.00
#
_symmetry.space_group_name_H-M   'P 1'
#
loop_
_entity.id
_entity.type
_entity.pdbx_description
1 polymer ?
#
loop_
_entity_poly.entity_id
_entity_poly.type
_entity_poly.pdbx_seq_one_letter_code
_entity_poly.pdbx_strand_id
1 'polypeptide(L)'
;MSLCVDCGSELDGGERYCQVCGSPIFIQPLTEKELRDLSTHDPDGSNPQQRTKIILLAVILIILLIFVYLVSMMVGRLGSMGGRFY
;
A
#
# COMPACT_ATOMS: atom_id res chain seq x y z
N MET A 1 26.46 -10.29 -17.52
CA MET A 1 26.99 -9.48 -18.63
C MET A 1 26.06 -8.30 -18.81
N SER A 2 26.58 -7.08 -18.88
CA SER A 2 25.77 -5.87 -19.13
C SER A 2 26.06 -5.35 -20.52
N LEU A 3 25.04 -4.88 -21.24
CA LEU A 3 25.17 -4.27 -22.56
C LEU A 3 24.80 -2.79 -22.47
N CYS A 4 25.50 -1.94 -23.21
CA CYS A 4 25.16 -0.52 -23.27
C CYS A 4 23.81 -0.32 -23.97
N VAL A 5 22.91 0.46 -23.37
CA VAL A 5 21.57 0.72 -23.94
C VAL A 5 21.66 1.60 -25.20
N ASP A 6 22.69 2.43 -25.31
CA ASP A 6 22.85 3.35 -26.44
C ASP A 6 23.55 2.73 -27.66
N CYS A 7 24.52 1.83 -27.45
CA CYS A 7 25.33 1.28 -28.56
C CYS A 7 25.37 -0.26 -28.61
N GLY A 8 24.87 -0.95 -27.59
CA GLY A 8 24.86 -2.40 -27.52
C GLY A 8 26.23 -3.05 -27.24
N SER A 9 27.26 -2.29 -26.88
CA SER A 9 28.56 -2.85 -26.52
C SER A 9 28.51 -3.59 -25.18
N GLU A 10 29.26 -4.68 -25.03
CA GLU A 10 29.47 -5.32 -23.73
C GLU A 10 30.21 -4.38 -22.77
N LEU A 11 29.66 -4.23 -21.57
CA LEU A 11 30.15 -3.39 -20.49
C LEU A 11 30.62 -4.29 -19.35
N ASP A 12 31.84 -4.08 -18.90
CA ASP A 12 32.36 -4.75 -17.71
C ASP A 12 31.84 -3.98 -16.49
N GLY A 13 31.30 -4.69 -15.50
CA GLY A 13 30.44 -4.14 -14.44
C GLY A 13 31.15 -3.26 -13.40
N GLY A 14 31.86 -2.21 -13.82
CA GLY A 14 32.61 -1.28 -12.95
C GLY A 14 32.88 0.11 -13.53
N GLU A 15 32.45 0.41 -14.75
CA GLU A 15 32.76 1.65 -15.45
C GLU A 15 31.59 2.65 -15.53
N ARG A 16 31.85 3.92 -15.19
CA ARG A 16 30.82 4.98 -15.12
C ARG A 16 30.39 5.51 -16.49
N TYR A 17 31.10 5.14 -17.55
CA TYR A 17 30.92 5.62 -18.90
C TYR A 17 31.25 4.51 -19.89
N CYS A 18 30.52 4.45 -21.00
CA CYS A 18 30.79 3.48 -22.04
C CYS A 18 32.06 3.88 -22.79
N GLN A 19 33.06 3.00 -22.83
CA GLN A 19 34.31 3.25 -23.58
C GLN A 19 34.10 3.29 -25.10
N VAL A 20 32.95 2.81 -25.61
CA VAL A 20 32.65 2.76 -27.04
C VAL A 20 31.90 3.99 -27.54
N CYS A 21 30.84 4.41 -26.85
CA CYS A 21 30.01 5.55 -27.27
C CYS A 21 30.17 6.81 -26.40
N GLY A 22 30.82 6.72 -25.24
CA GLY A 22 30.99 7.83 -24.30
C GLY A 22 29.75 8.14 -23.45
N SER A 23 28.64 7.42 -23.63
CA SER A 23 27.44 7.63 -22.83
C SER A 23 27.66 7.28 -21.36
N PRO A 24 27.08 8.05 -20.42
CA PRO A 24 27.14 7.73 -18.99
C PRO A 24 26.34 6.46 -18.70
N ILE A 25 26.98 5.48 -18.04
CA ILE A 25 26.34 4.23 -17.66
C ILE A 25 25.80 4.40 -16.25
N PHE A 26 24.47 4.41 -16.12
CA PHE A 26 23.83 4.24 -14.81
C PHE A 26 23.91 2.77 -14.41
N ILE A 27 25.06 2.37 -13.84
CA ILE A 27 25.15 1.12 -13.10
C ILE A 27 24.33 1.36 -11.83
N GLN A 28 23.05 1.03 -11.87
CA GLN A 28 22.32 0.78 -10.65
C GLN A 28 23.00 -0.44 -10.03
N PRO A 29 23.68 -0.33 -8.87
CA PRO A 29 24.09 -1.53 -8.18
C PRO A 29 22.80 -2.27 -7.94
N LEU A 30 22.63 -3.43 -8.60
CA LEU A 30 21.53 -4.34 -8.34
C LEU A 30 21.70 -4.71 -6.87
N THR A 31 21.03 -3.92 -6.04
CA THR A 31 21.20 -3.99 -4.61
C THR A 31 20.55 -5.31 -4.28
N GLU A 32 21.26 -6.14 -3.52
CA GLU A 32 20.88 -7.42 -2.87
C GLU A 32 19.36 -7.61 -2.57
N LYS A 33 18.61 -6.51 -2.46
CA LYS A 33 17.15 -6.43 -2.43
C LYS A 33 16.44 -7.22 -3.55
N GLU A 34 16.86 -7.13 -4.82
CA GLU A 34 16.15 -7.84 -5.91
C GLU A 34 16.38 -9.36 -5.88
N LEU A 35 17.53 -9.82 -5.38
CA LEU A 35 17.81 -11.25 -5.23
C LEU A 35 17.04 -11.88 -4.05
N ARG A 36 16.61 -11.06 -3.07
CA ARG A 36 15.74 -11.52 -1.98
C ARG A 36 14.27 -11.66 -2.40
N ASP A 37 13.84 -10.95 -3.44
CA ASP A 37 12.45 -11.02 -3.92
C ASP A 37 12.14 -12.29 -4.74
N LEU A 38 13.14 -12.97 -5.33
CA LEU A 38 12.88 -14.23 -6.08
C LEU A 38 12.78 -15.49 -5.21
N SER A 39 13.14 -15.44 -3.93
CA SER A 39 13.09 -16.61 -3.03
C SER A 39 11.90 -16.62 -2.05
N THR A 40 10.92 -15.72 -2.23
CA THR A 40 9.65 -15.80 -1.50
C THR A 40 8.47 -15.69 -2.46
N HIS A 41 8.20 -16.77 -3.19
CA HIS A 41 6.83 -17.04 -3.62
C HIS A 41 6.02 -17.49 -2.40
N ASP A 42 5.69 -16.54 -1.53
CA ASP A 42 4.69 -16.68 -0.46
C ASP A 42 3.53 -15.74 -0.80
N PRO A 43 2.35 -16.26 -1.16
CA PRO A 43 1.19 -15.43 -1.46
C PRO A 43 0.47 -15.05 -0.17
N ASP A 44 1.04 -14.17 0.67
CA ASP A 44 0.25 -13.36 1.61
C ASP A 44 0.94 -12.03 1.95
N GLY A 45 0.98 -11.15 0.96
CA GLY A 45 1.42 -9.75 1.11
C GLY A 45 0.41 -8.89 1.85
N SER A 46 0.03 -9.26 3.07
CA SER A 46 -0.88 -8.47 3.89
C SER A 46 -0.13 -7.56 4.86
N ASN A 47 0.42 -6.48 4.30
CA ASN A 47 1.15 -5.39 4.95
C ASN A 47 0.60 -4.98 6.35
N PRO A 48 1.36 -5.14 7.45
CA PRO A 48 0.93 -4.76 8.80
C PRO A 48 0.90 -3.24 9.05
N GLN A 49 1.32 -2.40 8.09
CA GLN A 49 1.18 -0.95 8.16
C GLN A 49 -0.17 -0.46 7.60
N GLN A 50 -0.86 -1.27 6.79
CA GLN A 50 -2.13 -0.92 6.14
C GLN A 50 -3.35 -1.56 6.83
N ARG A 51 -3.19 -2.70 7.51
CA ARG A 51 -4.27 -3.34 8.28
C ARG A 51 -4.80 -2.48 9.41
N THR A 52 -3.96 -1.70 10.08
CA THR A 52 -4.38 -0.81 11.18
C THR A 52 -5.28 0.33 10.69
N LYS A 53 -5.03 0.89 9.49
CA LYS A 53 -5.91 1.93 8.91
C LYS A 53 -7.28 1.37 8.50
N ILE A 54 -7.34 0.15 7.96
CA ILE A 54 -8.61 -0.49 7.58
C ILE A 54 -9.43 -0.85 8.84
N ILE A 55 -8.77 -1.42 9.85
CA ILE A 55 -9.41 -1.75 11.13
C ILE A 55 -9.92 -0.47 11.81
N LEU A 56 -9.13 0.61 11.81
CA LEU A 56 -9.51 1.90 12.40
C LEU A 56 -10.70 2.55 11.67
N LEU A 57 -10.75 2.50 10.34
CA LEU A 57 -11.91 2.98 9.56
C LEU A 57 -13.18 2.16 9.85
N ALA A 58 -13.06 0.83 9.92
CA ALA A 58 -14.19 -0.04 10.24
C ALA A 58 -14.77 0.24 11.63
N VAL A 59 -13.90 0.42 12.65
CA VAL A 59 -14.32 0.76 14.02
C VAL A 59 -15.03 2.12 14.06
N ILE A 60 -14.51 3.15 13.38
CA ILE A 60 -15.15 4.47 13.31
C ILE A 60 -16.54 4.36 12.68
N LEU A 61 -16.69 3.63 11.56
CA LEU A 61 -17.99 3.43 10.93
C LEU A 61 -18.99 2.73 11.86
N ILE A 62 -18.56 1.67 12.55
CA ILE A 62 -19.41 0.96 13.52
C ILE A 62 -19.85 1.89 14.65
N ILE A 63 -18.95 2.70 15.20
CA ILE A 63 -19.27 3.67 16.26
C ILE A 63 -20.30 4.69 15.78
N LEU A 64 -20.13 5.24 14.57
CA LEU A 64 -21.09 6.20 13.98
C LEU A 64 -22.48 5.58 13.79
N LEU A 65 -22.55 4.34 13.27
CA LEU A 65 -23.82 3.62 13.10
C LEU A 65 -24.52 3.37 14.44
N ILE A 66 -23.77 2.95 15.47
CA ILE A 66 -24.30 2.75 16.82
C ILE A 66 -24.80 4.07 17.39
N PHE A 67 -24.04 5.16 17.25
CA PHE A 67 -24.45 6.47 17.76
C PHE A 67 -25.74 6.96 17.10
N VAL A 68 -25.83 6.87 15.77
CA VAL A 68 -27.05 7.22 15.01
C VAL A 68 -28.23 6.37 15.46
N TYR A 69 -28.02 5.06 15.64
CA TYR A 69 -29.04 4.15 16.15
C TYR A 69 -29.49 4.54 17.57
N LEU A 70 -28.58 4.85 18.48
CA LEU A 70 -28.89 5.27 19.85
C LEU A 70 -29.66 6.60 19.87
N VAL A 71 -29.27 7.57 19.06
CA VAL A 71 -30.01 8.85 18.93
C VAL A 71 -31.40 8.60 18.37
N SER A 72 -31.52 7.78 17.32
CA SER A 72 -32.81 7.39 16.74
C SER A 72 -33.68 6.64 17.75
N MET A 73 -33.07 5.78 18.56
CA MET A 73 -33.72 5.07 19.64
C MET A 73 -34.12 6.02 20.77
N MET A 74 -33.31 7.01 21.14
CA MET A 74 -33.66 8.02 22.15
C MET A 74 -34.80 8.91 21.67
N VAL A 75 -34.75 9.41 20.43
CA VAL A 75 -35.81 10.20 19.81
C VAL A 75 -37.08 9.36 19.63
N GLY A 76 -36.96 8.12 19.19
CA GLY A 76 -38.08 7.18 19.05
C GLY A 76 -38.67 6.74 20.40
N ARG A 77 -37.84 6.55 21.44
CA ARG A 77 -38.28 6.23 22.80
C ARG A 77 -38.95 7.43 23.48
N LEU A 78 -38.50 8.67 23.22
CA LEU A 78 -39.20 9.88 23.65
C LEU A 78 -40.50 10.10 22.85
N GLY A 79 -40.53 9.72 21.56
CA GLY A 79 -41.74 9.77 20.74
C GLY A 79 -42.80 8.72 21.09
N SER A 80 -42.39 7.55 21.62
CA SER A 80 -43.30 6.45 21.94
C SER A 80 -44.07 6.61 23.26
N MET A 81 -43.87 7.71 24.00
CA MET A 81 -44.68 8.05 25.18
C MET A 81 -45.78 9.10 24.87
N GLY A 82 -45.91 9.54 23.62
CA GLY A 82 -46.92 10.51 23.17
C GLY A 82 -48.15 9.92 22.47
N GLY A 83 -48.25 8.59 22.34
CA GLY A 83 -49.26 7.91 21.50
C GLY A 83 -50.48 7.36 22.25
N ARG A 84 -50.99 8.04 23.28
CA ARG A 84 -52.20 7.60 24.00
C ARG A 84 -53.21 8.71 24.24
N PHE A 85 -53.48 9.54 23.24
CA PHE A 85 -54.64 10.42 23.20
C PHE A 85 -55.05 10.69 21.75
N TYR A 86 -55.68 9.72 21.11
CA TYR A 86 -56.70 9.91 20.08
C TYR A 86 -57.69 8.76 20.18
#